data_AF-A0A661NJN3-F1
#
_entry.id   AF-A0A661NJN3-F1
#
_cell.length_a   1.000
_cell.length_b   1.000
_cell.length_c   1.000
_cell.angle_alpha   90.00
_cell.angle_beta   90.00
_cell.angle_gamma   90.00
#
_symmetry.space_group_name_H-M   'P 1'
#
loop_
_entity.id
_entity.type
_entity.pdbx_description
1 polymer ?
#
loop_
_entity_poly.entity_id
_entity_poly.type
_entity_poly.pdbx_seq_one_letter_code
_entity_poly.pdbx_strand_id
1 'polypeptide(L)'
;MGRRDHRRSGRRAGRHLHRVCGHRVDAIDRHRVQAEGRGVSELVLGVFDPVFAAYAVFIGGLLIVAGLVLTVLGPIMKKDVSSIWRTYLGWLIMIPALLGALYLGRVATIIGVGLLSMRGFKEFARATGLYEDWWHVVAVYLGIAAVTATSLVADPNTGDAGWYGMFMASPAYIIAALMTIPIIRNETRGQLQRVSLSIVGFVYLGWMFGHLGFLANSEQFYGYLLYLLFAVQLNDIAAFTFGKLFGKHKLRSEISPNKTVEGSLGALATSMALPWLLHFSFPHFGTAELVLTGLIVGVGGQFGDLTISFIKRDVGVKDMGVLIPGHGGILDRVDSLIFVAPLFFHMVRWFHGV
;
A
#
# COMPACT_ATOMS: atom_id res chain seq x y z
N MET A 1 -57.49 -30.16 -48.73
CA MET A 1 -57.31 -28.70 -48.62
C MET A 1 -55.97 -28.44 -47.94
N GLY A 2 -55.02 -27.87 -48.67
CA GLY A 2 -53.59 -27.88 -48.34
C GLY A 2 -53.04 -26.56 -47.79
N ARG A 3 -52.11 -26.72 -46.82
CA ARG A 3 -50.86 -25.98 -46.62
C ARG A 3 -50.82 -24.50 -47.04
N ARG A 4 -51.12 -23.60 -46.11
CA ARG A 4 -50.57 -22.23 -46.07
C ARG A 4 -50.46 -21.76 -44.62
N ASP A 5 -49.29 -21.87 -43.99
CA ASP A 5 -48.91 -20.88 -42.95
C ASP A 5 -47.43 -20.81 -42.50
N HIS A 6 -46.48 -21.54 -43.11
CA HIS A 6 -45.10 -21.53 -42.61
C HIS A 6 -44.15 -20.44 -43.16
N ARG A 7 -44.61 -19.49 -44.00
CA ARG A 7 -43.72 -18.48 -44.62
C ARG A 7 -43.60 -17.13 -43.92
N ARG A 8 -44.38 -16.85 -42.85
CA ARG A 8 -44.31 -15.55 -42.13
C ARG A 8 -43.36 -15.50 -40.92
N SER A 9 -42.88 -16.65 -40.44
CA SER A 9 -41.99 -16.74 -39.26
C SER A 9 -40.52 -16.37 -39.56
N GLY A 10 -39.98 -16.77 -40.73
CA GLY A 10 -38.55 -16.58 -41.03
C GLY A 10 -38.09 -15.14 -41.27
N ARG A 11 -38.98 -14.23 -41.72
CA ARG A 11 -38.60 -12.82 -42.00
C ARG A 11 -38.50 -11.95 -40.74
N ARG A 12 -39.13 -12.32 -39.62
CA ARG A 12 -38.98 -11.61 -38.33
C ARG A 12 -37.69 -12.00 -37.60
N ALA A 13 -37.25 -13.25 -37.72
CA ALA A 13 -36.01 -13.72 -37.10
C ALA A 13 -34.75 -13.08 -37.70
N GLY A 14 -34.68 -12.96 -39.04
CA GLY A 14 -33.51 -12.36 -39.71
C GLY A 14 -33.30 -10.86 -39.43
N ARG A 15 -34.38 -10.09 -39.23
CA ARG A 15 -34.26 -8.66 -38.83
C ARG A 15 -33.86 -8.48 -37.37
N HIS A 16 -34.19 -9.45 -36.50
CA HIS A 16 -33.78 -9.42 -35.10
C HIS A 16 -32.29 -9.73 -34.93
N LEU A 17 -31.76 -10.68 -35.69
CA LEU A 17 -30.34 -11.05 -35.66
C LEU A 17 -29.43 -9.94 -36.18
N HIS A 18 -29.80 -9.24 -37.26
CA HIS A 18 -29.02 -8.09 -37.75
C HIS A 18 -29.02 -6.90 -36.78
N ARG A 19 -30.13 -6.64 -36.07
CA ARG A 19 -30.18 -5.58 -35.04
C ARG A 19 -29.33 -5.89 -33.81
N VAL A 20 -29.32 -7.15 -33.38
CA VAL A 20 -28.54 -7.59 -32.21
C VAL A 20 -27.04 -7.60 -32.52
N CYS A 21 -26.65 -7.99 -33.74
CA CYS A 21 -25.25 -7.99 -34.14
C CYS A 21 -24.70 -6.56 -34.32
N GLY A 22 -25.46 -5.65 -34.95
CA GLY A 22 -25.09 -4.24 -35.08
C GLY A 22 -24.93 -3.53 -33.74
N HIS A 23 -25.86 -3.74 -32.80
CA HIS A 23 -25.77 -3.17 -31.44
C HIS A 23 -24.55 -3.66 -30.66
N ARG A 24 -24.10 -4.91 -30.90
CA ARG A 24 -22.96 -5.50 -30.19
C ARG A 24 -21.63 -4.98 -30.73
N VAL A 25 -21.53 -4.76 -32.04
CA VAL A 25 -20.34 -4.15 -32.66
C VAL A 25 -20.24 -2.67 -32.27
N ASP A 26 -21.35 -1.93 -32.29
CA ASP A 26 -21.39 -0.52 -31.87
C ASP A 26 -21.11 -0.31 -30.36
N ALA A 27 -21.42 -1.30 -29.52
CA ALA A 27 -21.08 -1.27 -28.10
C ALA A 27 -19.59 -1.55 -27.88
N ILE A 28 -19.01 -2.53 -28.59
CA ILE A 28 -17.59 -2.87 -28.49
C ILE A 28 -16.72 -1.69 -28.98
N ASP A 29 -17.08 -1.04 -30.08
CA ASP A 29 -16.35 0.14 -30.57
C ASP A 29 -16.50 1.35 -29.65
N ARG A 30 -17.68 1.56 -29.03
CA ARG A 30 -17.85 2.62 -28.02
C ARG A 30 -17.01 2.37 -26.76
N HIS A 31 -16.92 1.13 -26.29
CA HIS A 31 -16.06 0.77 -25.16
C HIS A 31 -14.58 0.91 -25.51
N ARG A 32 -14.18 0.60 -26.74
CA ARG A 32 -12.79 0.73 -27.20
C ARG A 32 -12.34 2.19 -27.33
N VAL A 33 -13.20 3.05 -27.88
CA VAL A 33 -12.96 4.50 -27.97
C VAL A 33 -13.00 5.17 -26.58
N GLN A 34 -13.85 4.71 -25.65
CA GLN A 34 -13.82 5.16 -24.25
C GLN A 34 -12.57 4.69 -23.49
N ALA A 35 -12.05 3.49 -23.78
CA ALA A 35 -10.85 2.97 -23.15
C ALA A 35 -9.57 3.69 -23.63
N GLU A 36 -9.46 3.98 -24.93
CA GLU A 36 -8.34 4.77 -25.48
C GLU A 36 -8.37 6.24 -25.03
N GLY A 37 -9.56 6.83 -24.87
CA GLY A 37 -9.73 8.19 -24.33
C GLY A 37 -9.42 8.32 -22.83
N ARG A 38 -9.60 7.25 -22.04
CA ARG A 38 -9.30 7.25 -20.59
C ARG A 38 -7.80 7.19 -20.30
N GLY A 39 -7.02 6.41 -21.06
CA GLY A 39 -5.58 6.24 -20.80
C GLY A 39 -4.75 7.53 -20.96
N VAL A 40 -5.11 8.38 -21.92
CA VAL A 40 -4.47 9.71 -22.10
C VAL A 40 -5.00 10.71 -21.07
N SER A 41 -6.27 10.60 -20.68
CA SER A 41 -6.88 11.45 -19.66
C SER A 41 -6.29 11.21 -18.27
N GLU A 42 -6.01 9.95 -17.89
CA GLU A 42 -5.39 9.61 -16.59
C GLU A 42 -3.98 10.20 -16.40
N LEU A 43 -3.17 10.26 -17.48
CA LEU A 43 -1.84 10.87 -17.44
C LEU A 43 -1.89 12.40 -17.35
N VAL A 44 -2.94 13.02 -17.89
CA VAL A 44 -3.16 14.48 -17.88
C VAL A 44 -3.84 14.96 -16.57
N LEU A 45 -4.62 14.10 -15.90
CA LEU A 45 -5.34 14.42 -14.67
C LEU A 45 -4.46 14.53 -13.42
N GLY A 46 -3.30 13.87 -13.37
CA GLY A 46 -2.37 13.99 -12.22
C GLY A 46 -1.74 15.38 -12.06
N VAL A 47 -1.74 16.19 -13.12
CA VAL A 47 -1.10 17.52 -13.13
C VAL A 47 -1.91 18.58 -12.36
N PHE A 48 -3.20 18.34 -12.09
CA PHE A 48 -4.10 19.35 -11.51
C PHE A 48 -4.96 18.86 -10.35
N ASP A 49 -4.64 17.72 -9.73
CA ASP A 49 -5.35 17.33 -8.52
C ASP A 49 -4.99 18.30 -7.37
N PRO A 50 -5.97 19.02 -6.79
CA PRO A 50 -5.71 20.04 -5.78
C PRO A 50 -5.17 19.42 -4.47
N VAL A 51 -5.51 18.17 -4.16
CA VAL A 51 -5.04 17.47 -2.97
C VAL A 51 -3.57 17.11 -3.14
N PHE A 52 -3.19 16.54 -4.29
CA PHE A 52 -1.79 16.27 -4.60
C PHE A 52 -0.93 17.54 -4.52
N ALA A 53 -1.37 18.61 -5.16
CA ALA A 53 -0.66 19.89 -5.14
C ALA A 53 -0.51 20.45 -3.72
N ALA A 54 -1.56 20.39 -2.90
CA ALA A 54 -1.52 20.84 -1.51
C ALA A 54 -0.49 20.07 -0.69
N TYR A 55 -0.47 18.74 -0.79
CA TYR A 55 0.53 17.90 -0.11
C TYR A 55 1.95 18.14 -0.64
N ALA A 56 2.13 18.26 -1.96
CA ALA A 56 3.43 18.50 -2.55
C ALA A 56 4.04 19.83 -2.08
N VAL A 57 3.25 20.90 -2.05
CA VAL A 57 3.67 22.21 -1.52
C VAL A 57 3.95 22.12 -0.02
N PHE A 58 3.07 21.48 0.74
CA PHE A 58 3.21 21.37 2.19
C PHE A 58 4.46 20.56 2.60
N ILE A 59 4.64 19.38 2.01
CA ILE A 59 5.81 18.52 2.26
C ILE A 59 7.09 19.19 1.74
N GLY A 60 7.04 19.81 0.56
CA GLY A 60 8.17 20.58 0.02
C GLY A 60 8.58 21.73 0.95
N GLY A 61 7.61 22.48 1.46
CA GLY A 61 7.84 23.53 2.45
C GLY A 61 8.46 23.00 3.74
N LEU A 62 7.95 21.88 4.28
CA LEU A 62 8.53 21.22 5.46
C LEU A 62 9.99 20.79 5.23
N LEU A 63 10.32 20.24 4.05
CA LEU A 63 11.68 19.84 3.71
C LEU A 63 12.63 21.03 3.57
N ILE A 64 12.16 22.15 3.01
CA ILE A 64 12.95 23.39 2.91
C ILE A 64 13.23 23.96 4.30
N VAL A 65 12.20 24.04 5.14
CA VAL A 65 12.34 24.53 6.52
C VAL A 65 13.27 23.62 7.32
N ALA A 66 13.11 22.29 7.22
CA ALA A 66 14.00 21.34 7.88
C ALA A 66 15.46 21.50 7.42
N GLY A 67 15.68 21.70 6.11
CA GLY A 67 17.01 21.98 5.56
C GLY A 67 17.62 23.26 6.13
N LEU A 68 16.84 24.35 6.17
CA LEU A 68 17.28 25.64 6.71
C LEU A 68 17.60 25.56 8.21
N VAL A 69 16.75 24.88 8.98
CA VAL A 69 16.97 24.64 10.41
C VAL A 69 18.28 23.88 10.60
N LEU A 70 18.55 22.83 9.82
CA LEU A 70 19.77 22.03 9.96
C LEU A 70 21.03 22.78 9.56
N THR A 71 20.98 23.60 8.50
CA THR A 71 22.14 24.41 8.07
C THR A 71 22.46 25.54 9.04
N VAL A 72 21.44 26.14 9.67
CA VAL A 72 21.63 27.24 10.62
C VAL A 72 21.98 26.73 12.03
N LEU A 73 21.24 25.75 12.57
CA LEU A 73 21.45 25.24 13.93
C LEU A 73 22.58 24.22 14.04
N GLY A 74 22.93 23.53 12.95
CA GLY A 74 24.02 22.56 12.92
C GLY A 74 25.35 23.14 13.42
N PRO A 75 25.83 24.26 12.84
CA PRO A 75 27.04 24.94 13.29
C PRO A 75 26.95 25.48 14.72
N ILE A 76 25.77 25.93 15.14
CA ILE A 76 25.53 26.57 16.45
C ILE A 76 25.56 25.55 17.59
N MET A 77 25.00 24.36 17.38
CA MET A 77 24.80 23.39 18.46
C MET A 77 26.08 22.65 18.88
N LYS A 78 27.20 22.78 18.16
CA LYS A 78 28.49 22.09 18.42
C LYS A 78 28.35 20.58 18.69
N LYS A 79 27.25 19.96 18.24
CA LYS A 79 26.93 18.54 18.40
C LYS A 79 27.12 17.85 17.07
N ASP A 80 27.45 16.56 17.11
CA ASP A 80 27.50 15.74 15.89
C ASP A 80 26.09 15.58 15.32
N VAL A 81 25.78 16.38 14.30
CA VAL A 81 24.53 16.35 13.54
C VAL A 81 24.61 15.46 12.29
N SER A 82 25.71 14.73 12.10
CA SER A 82 25.93 13.89 10.90
C SER A 82 24.86 12.82 10.71
N SER A 83 24.31 12.29 11.81
CA SER A 83 23.20 11.33 11.75
C SER A 83 21.92 11.99 11.21
N ILE A 84 21.59 13.20 11.68
CA ILE A 84 20.38 13.93 11.29
C ILE A 84 20.49 14.37 9.82
N TRP A 85 21.68 14.76 9.38
CA TRP A 85 21.94 15.10 7.98
C TRP A 85 21.73 13.91 7.04
N ARG A 86 22.20 12.72 7.44
CA ARG A 86 21.97 11.48 6.68
C ARG A 86 20.48 11.16 6.55
N THR A 87 19.72 11.32 7.64
CA THR A 87 18.26 11.18 7.63
C THR A 87 17.63 12.23 6.70
N TYR A 88 18.01 13.50 6.77
CA TYR A 88 17.47 14.53 5.87
C TYR A 88 17.73 14.21 4.39
N LEU A 89 18.94 13.78 4.03
CA LEU A 89 19.29 13.37 2.67
C LEU A 89 18.44 12.17 2.19
N GLY A 90 18.17 11.20 3.06
CA GLY A 90 17.27 10.08 2.73
C GLY A 90 15.86 10.55 2.37
N TRP A 91 15.32 11.51 3.10
CA TRP A 91 14.00 12.11 2.82
C TRP A 91 13.97 12.86 1.48
N LEU A 92 15.05 13.57 1.14
CA LEU A 92 15.18 14.28 -0.15
C LEU A 92 15.21 13.33 -1.36
N ILE A 93 15.53 12.05 -1.18
CA ILE A 93 15.48 11.05 -2.25
C ILE A 93 14.12 10.34 -2.26
N MET A 94 13.64 9.92 -1.08
CA MET A 94 12.45 9.09 -0.95
C MET A 94 11.16 9.85 -1.27
N ILE A 95 11.01 11.09 -0.78
CA ILE A 95 9.79 11.88 -1.02
C ILE A 95 9.60 12.18 -2.50
N PRO A 96 10.59 12.71 -3.25
CA PRO A 96 10.41 12.95 -4.68
C PRO A 96 10.17 11.66 -5.47
N ALA A 97 10.81 10.55 -5.13
CA ALA A 97 10.55 9.27 -5.77
C ALA A 97 9.10 8.80 -5.56
N LEU A 98 8.59 8.94 -4.33
CA LEU A 98 7.22 8.58 -3.97
C LEU A 98 6.19 9.53 -4.61
N LEU A 99 6.41 10.84 -4.52
CA LEU A 99 5.54 11.84 -5.16
C LEU A 99 5.55 11.70 -6.68
N GLY A 100 6.71 11.37 -7.26
CA GLY A 100 6.83 11.08 -8.69
C GLY A 100 6.03 9.85 -9.12
N ALA A 101 6.09 8.76 -8.33
CA ALA A 101 5.28 7.57 -8.60
C ALA A 101 3.77 7.86 -8.53
N LEU A 102 3.33 8.65 -7.54
CA LEU A 102 1.94 9.10 -7.43
C LEU A 102 1.55 10.02 -8.59
N TYR A 103 2.42 10.97 -8.95
CA TYR A 103 2.19 11.92 -10.04
C TYR A 103 2.03 11.25 -11.41
N LEU A 104 2.76 10.15 -11.65
CA LEU A 104 2.63 9.33 -12.85
C LEU A 104 1.29 8.54 -12.91
N GLY A 105 0.49 8.61 -11.85
CA GLY A 105 -0.89 8.13 -11.81
C GLY A 105 -1.03 6.71 -11.27
N ARG A 106 -2.23 6.16 -11.49
CA ARG A 106 -2.69 4.87 -10.97
C ARG A 106 -1.72 3.72 -11.25
N VAL A 107 -1.35 3.52 -12.52
CA VAL A 107 -0.51 2.37 -12.93
C VAL A 107 0.87 2.44 -12.30
N ALA A 108 1.50 3.61 -12.32
CA ALA A 108 2.82 3.82 -11.73
C ALA A 108 2.79 3.62 -10.20
N THR A 109 1.72 4.07 -9.54
CA THR A 109 1.51 3.86 -8.10
C THR A 109 1.40 2.37 -7.76
N ILE A 110 0.56 1.61 -8.48
CA ILE A 110 0.37 0.17 -8.26
C ILE A 110 1.69 -0.59 -8.46
N ILE A 111 2.39 -0.31 -9.56
CA ILE A 111 3.69 -0.92 -9.84
C ILE A 111 4.71 -0.51 -8.77
N GLY A 112 4.74 0.75 -8.36
CA GLY A 112 5.61 1.27 -7.31
C GLY A 112 5.42 0.54 -5.98
N VAL A 113 4.18 0.36 -5.53
CA VAL A 113 3.86 -0.43 -4.34
C VAL A 113 4.28 -1.89 -4.49
N GLY A 114 4.01 -2.51 -5.65
CA GLY A 114 4.47 -3.87 -5.94
C GLY A 114 5.99 -4.03 -5.90
N LEU A 115 6.73 -3.06 -6.44
CA LEU A 115 8.20 -3.06 -6.38
C LEU A 115 8.72 -2.86 -4.95
N LEU A 116 8.10 -1.97 -4.17
CA LEU A 116 8.44 -1.78 -2.75
C LEU A 116 8.14 -3.04 -1.95
N SER A 117 7.01 -3.71 -2.20
CA SER A 117 6.67 -5.02 -1.62
C SER A 117 7.75 -6.06 -1.90
N MET A 118 8.17 -6.21 -3.16
CA MET A 118 9.23 -7.16 -3.55
C MET A 118 10.57 -6.82 -2.88
N ARG A 119 10.88 -5.52 -2.71
CA ARG A 119 12.10 -5.10 -2.01
C ARG A 119 12.02 -5.36 -0.51
N GLY A 120 10.89 -5.10 0.14
CA GLY A 120 10.65 -5.45 1.54
C GLY A 120 10.74 -6.96 1.76
N PHE A 121 10.16 -7.76 0.87
CA PHE A 121 10.27 -9.23 0.92
C PHE A 121 11.72 -9.70 0.76
N LYS A 122 12.52 -9.04 -0.08
CA LYS A 122 13.95 -9.36 -0.20
C LYS A 122 14.71 -9.19 1.12
N GLU A 123 14.43 -8.10 1.85
CA GLU A 123 15.04 -7.82 3.16
C GLU A 123 14.57 -8.86 4.19
N PHE A 124 13.27 -9.14 4.23
CA PHE A 124 12.70 -10.18 5.10
C PHE A 124 13.28 -11.57 4.83
N ALA A 125 13.35 -11.99 3.56
CA ALA A 125 13.86 -13.31 3.19
C ALA A 125 15.35 -13.47 3.54
N ARG A 126 16.13 -12.39 3.46
CA ARG A 126 17.53 -12.38 3.90
C ARG A 126 17.66 -12.46 5.41
N ALA A 127 16.89 -11.66 6.14
CA ALA A 127 16.94 -11.62 7.60
C ALA A 127 16.50 -12.96 8.25
N THR A 128 15.55 -13.66 7.63
CA THR A 128 14.97 -14.91 8.15
C THR A 128 15.69 -16.18 7.65
N GLY A 129 16.67 -16.05 6.76
CA GLY A 129 17.31 -17.21 6.11
C GLY A 129 16.51 -17.86 4.98
N LEU A 130 15.26 -17.41 4.72
CA LEU A 130 14.43 -17.95 3.63
C LEU A 130 15.07 -17.78 2.25
N TYR A 131 15.98 -16.82 2.08
CA TYR A 131 16.70 -16.55 0.83
C TYR A 131 17.47 -17.78 0.27
N GLU A 132 17.80 -18.76 1.12
CA GLU A 132 18.48 -20.00 0.73
C GLU A 132 17.55 -20.96 -0.03
N ASP A 133 16.23 -20.82 0.13
CA ASP A 133 15.24 -21.64 -0.56
C ASP A 133 14.61 -20.90 -1.74
N TRP A 134 15.24 -21.02 -2.91
CA TRP A 134 14.82 -20.28 -4.10
C TRP A 134 13.39 -20.62 -4.57
N TRP A 135 12.91 -21.85 -4.34
CA TRP A 135 11.54 -22.24 -4.72
C TRP A 135 10.50 -21.41 -3.98
N HIS A 136 10.68 -21.30 -2.66
CA HIS A 136 9.80 -20.50 -1.80
C HIS A 136 9.92 -19.01 -2.13
N VAL A 137 11.15 -18.51 -2.30
CA VAL A 137 11.42 -17.11 -2.63
C VAL A 137 10.76 -16.71 -3.96
N VAL A 138 10.94 -17.52 -5.01
CA VAL A 138 10.33 -17.28 -6.32
C VAL A 138 8.82 -17.38 -6.24
N ALA A 139 8.27 -18.37 -5.54
CA ALA A 139 6.82 -18.50 -5.38
C ALA A 139 6.20 -17.29 -4.68
N VAL A 140 6.85 -16.73 -3.65
CA VAL A 140 6.38 -15.50 -3.00
C VAL A 140 6.50 -14.30 -3.94
N TYR A 141 7.59 -14.16 -4.71
CA TYR A 141 7.71 -13.09 -5.71
C TYR A 141 6.61 -13.17 -6.78
N LEU A 142 6.32 -14.36 -7.28
CA LEU A 142 5.21 -14.60 -8.21
C LEU A 142 3.86 -14.28 -7.56
N GLY A 143 3.69 -14.61 -6.27
CA GLY A 143 2.52 -14.24 -5.50
C GLY A 143 2.33 -12.72 -5.39
N ILE A 144 3.38 -11.97 -5.03
CA ILE A 144 3.37 -10.50 -4.98
C ILE A 144 3.06 -9.91 -6.36
N ALA A 145 3.68 -10.46 -7.41
CA ALA A 145 3.40 -10.04 -8.79
C ALA A 145 1.95 -10.32 -9.18
N ALA A 146 1.39 -11.46 -8.80
CA ALA A 146 0.00 -11.82 -9.05
C ALA A 146 -0.96 -10.86 -8.32
N VAL A 147 -0.74 -10.57 -7.04
CA VAL A 147 -1.52 -9.56 -6.28
C VAL A 147 -1.46 -8.21 -6.98
N THR A 148 -0.26 -7.76 -7.37
CA THR A 148 -0.08 -6.49 -8.08
C THR A 148 -0.82 -6.49 -9.42
N ALA A 149 -0.79 -7.61 -10.16
CA ALA A 149 -1.51 -7.76 -11.42
C ALA A 149 -3.04 -7.71 -11.22
N THR A 150 -3.57 -8.29 -10.13
CA THR A 150 -5.02 -8.17 -9.84
C THR A 150 -5.46 -6.74 -9.59
N SER A 151 -4.59 -5.89 -9.04
CA SER A 151 -4.87 -4.45 -8.88
C SER A 151 -4.85 -3.68 -10.22
N LEU A 152 -4.12 -4.17 -11.23
CA LEU A 152 -4.02 -3.53 -12.55
C LEU A 152 -5.15 -3.94 -13.49
N VAL A 153 -5.52 -5.22 -13.46
CA VAL A 153 -6.52 -5.84 -14.35
C VAL A 153 -7.92 -5.37 -13.96
N ALA A 154 -8.77 -5.13 -14.96
CA ALA A 154 -10.17 -4.78 -14.74
C ALA A 154 -10.98 -5.99 -14.25
N ASP A 155 -11.97 -5.77 -13.38
CA ASP A 155 -12.87 -6.83 -12.93
C ASP A 155 -13.63 -7.41 -14.14
N PRO A 156 -13.57 -8.74 -14.38
CA PRO A 156 -14.26 -9.35 -15.52
C PRO A 156 -15.78 -9.21 -15.49
N ASN A 157 -16.38 -9.01 -14.31
CA ASN A 157 -17.83 -8.92 -14.16
C ASN A 157 -18.35 -7.50 -14.30
N THR A 158 -17.64 -6.50 -13.76
CA THR A 158 -18.08 -5.10 -13.77
C THR A 158 -17.40 -4.26 -14.84
N GLY A 159 -16.18 -4.64 -15.25
CA GLY A 159 -15.33 -3.85 -16.14
C GLY A 159 -14.59 -2.71 -15.44
N ASP A 160 -14.74 -2.57 -14.11
CA ASP A 160 -14.10 -1.53 -13.33
C ASP A 160 -12.61 -1.84 -13.11
N ALA A 161 -11.81 -0.80 -12.87
CA ALA A 161 -10.39 -0.92 -12.61
C ALA A 161 -10.12 -1.66 -11.28
N GLY A 162 -9.28 -2.70 -11.33
CA GLY A 162 -8.91 -3.50 -10.16
C GLY A 162 -9.86 -4.68 -9.92
N TRP A 163 -9.36 -5.89 -10.10
CA TRP A 163 -10.13 -7.12 -9.90
C TRP A 163 -10.21 -7.48 -8.42
N TYR A 164 -11.12 -6.82 -7.70
CA TYR A 164 -11.30 -6.96 -6.25
C TYR A 164 -11.49 -8.41 -5.81
N GLY A 165 -12.37 -9.16 -6.48
CA GLY A 165 -12.65 -10.55 -6.13
C GLY A 165 -11.40 -11.44 -6.17
N MET A 166 -10.57 -11.28 -7.20
CA MET A 166 -9.31 -12.03 -7.30
C MET A 166 -8.25 -11.51 -6.34
N PHE A 167 -8.18 -10.20 -6.12
CA PHE A 167 -7.28 -9.62 -5.12
C PHE A 167 -7.53 -10.20 -3.72
N MET A 168 -8.80 -10.30 -3.31
CA MET A 168 -9.20 -10.90 -2.03
C MET A 168 -9.02 -12.42 -1.99
N ALA A 169 -9.20 -13.12 -3.11
CA ALA A 169 -9.01 -14.57 -3.19
C ALA A 169 -7.53 -14.97 -3.32
N SER A 170 -6.65 -14.04 -3.71
CA SER A 170 -5.23 -14.31 -3.97
C SER A 170 -4.49 -15.01 -2.82
N PRO A 171 -4.72 -14.70 -1.52
CA PRO A 171 -4.03 -15.41 -0.45
C PRO A 171 -4.39 -16.88 -0.38
N ALA A 172 -5.65 -17.25 -0.63
CA ALA A 172 -6.04 -18.65 -0.60
C ALA A 172 -5.29 -19.46 -1.68
N TYR A 173 -5.21 -18.93 -2.90
CA TYR A 173 -4.52 -19.59 -4.00
C TYR A 173 -3.00 -19.65 -3.80
N ILE A 174 -2.40 -18.55 -3.34
CA ILE A 174 -0.94 -18.46 -3.18
C ILE A 174 -0.49 -19.29 -1.98
N ILE A 175 -1.23 -19.29 -0.86
CA ILE A 175 -0.95 -20.16 0.29
C ILE A 175 -1.08 -21.63 -0.11
N ALA A 176 -2.12 -22.00 -0.86
CA ALA A 176 -2.26 -23.36 -1.38
C ALA A 176 -1.05 -23.75 -2.26
N ALA A 177 -0.60 -22.87 -3.16
CA ALA A 177 0.58 -23.10 -3.98
C ALA A 177 1.85 -23.27 -3.14
N LEU A 178 2.07 -22.41 -2.13
CA LEU A 178 3.22 -22.52 -1.21
C LEU A 178 3.23 -23.85 -0.46
N MET A 179 2.06 -24.34 -0.02
CA MET A 179 1.92 -25.65 0.65
C MET A 179 2.26 -26.84 -0.25
N THR A 180 2.19 -26.69 -1.58
CA THR A 180 2.54 -27.78 -2.51
C THR A 180 4.06 -27.90 -2.77
N ILE A 181 4.85 -26.88 -2.47
CA ILE A 181 6.30 -26.87 -2.76
C ILE A 181 7.03 -28.04 -2.09
N PRO A 182 6.84 -28.34 -0.78
CA PRO A 182 7.48 -29.48 -0.14
C PRO A 182 7.07 -30.83 -0.73
N ILE A 183 5.81 -30.94 -1.18
CA ILE A 183 5.24 -32.15 -1.79
C ILE A 183 5.91 -32.42 -3.13
N ILE A 184 5.98 -31.39 -3.98
CA ILE A 184 6.61 -31.48 -5.31
C ILE A 184 8.10 -31.82 -5.19
N ARG A 185 8.76 -31.27 -4.17
CA ARG A 185 10.18 -31.51 -3.91
C ARG A 185 10.47 -32.80 -3.15
N ASN A 186 9.43 -33.47 -2.66
CA ASN A 186 9.56 -34.65 -1.80
C ASN A 186 10.49 -34.40 -0.59
N GLU A 187 10.38 -33.23 0.03
CA GLU A 187 11.17 -32.81 1.19
C GLU A 187 10.25 -32.64 2.41
N THR A 188 10.71 -33.06 3.60
CA THR A 188 9.91 -32.96 4.84
C THR A 188 10.61 -32.14 5.92
N ARG A 189 11.93 -32.29 6.07
CA ARG A 189 12.69 -31.64 7.16
C ARG A 189 12.79 -30.13 6.95
N GLY A 190 12.39 -29.37 7.96
CA GLY A 190 12.45 -27.89 7.97
C GLY A 190 11.44 -27.18 7.05
N GLN A 191 10.63 -27.93 6.28
CA GLN A 191 9.72 -27.34 5.29
C GLN A 191 8.57 -26.57 5.92
N LEU A 192 8.07 -26.99 7.08
CA LEU A 192 7.02 -26.25 7.80
C LEU A 192 7.46 -24.83 8.15
N GLN A 193 8.72 -24.64 8.55
CA GLN A 193 9.28 -23.32 8.85
C GLN A 193 9.38 -22.47 7.57
N ARG A 194 9.89 -23.04 6.47
CA ARG A 194 10.03 -22.35 5.18
C ARG A 194 8.68 -21.93 4.60
N VAL A 195 7.69 -22.82 4.65
CA VAL A 195 6.32 -22.52 4.22
C VAL A 195 5.70 -21.45 5.11
N SER A 196 5.83 -21.56 6.44
CA SER A 196 5.33 -20.54 7.38
C SER A 196 5.94 -19.16 7.11
N LEU A 197 7.27 -19.07 6.94
CA LEU A 197 7.95 -17.82 6.61
C LEU A 197 7.52 -17.27 5.25
N SER A 198 7.27 -18.15 4.27
CA SER A 198 6.78 -17.75 2.94
C SER A 198 5.36 -17.20 3.00
N ILE A 199 4.48 -17.84 3.79
CA ILE A 199 3.11 -17.37 4.01
C ILE A 199 3.12 -16.03 4.73
N VAL A 200 3.92 -15.88 5.80
CA VAL A 200 4.07 -14.59 6.50
C VAL A 200 4.61 -13.52 5.55
N GLY A 201 5.68 -13.82 4.81
CA GLY A 201 6.27 -12.91 3.84
C GLY A 201 5.27 -12.49 2.76
N PHE A 202 4.50 -13.42 2.21
CA PHE A 202 3.49 -13.13 1.21
C PHE A 202 2.29 -12.37 1.78
N VAL A 203 1.66 -12.86 2.85
CA VAL A 203 0.45 -12.25 3.43
C VAL A 203 0.76 -10.85 3.94
N TYR A 204 1.86 -10.68 4.67
CA TYR A 204 2.23 -9.42 5.29
C TYR A 204 2.80 -8.43 4.25
N LEU A 205 3.83 -8.83 3.51
CA LEU A 205 4.54 -7.90 2.62
C LEU A 205 3.92 -7.80 1.24
N GLY A 206 3.25 -8.85 0.77
CA GLY A 206 2.59 -8.90 -0.53
C GLY A 206 1.15 -8.42 -0.46
N TRP A 207 0.31 -9.16 0.26
CA TRP A 207 -1.13 -8.94 0.23
C TRP A 207 -1.57 -7.75 1.09
N MET A 208 -1.20 -7.69 2.38
CA MET A 208 -1.56 -6.57 3.26
C MET A 208 -1.00 -5.25 2.73
N PHE A 209 0.29 -5.18 2.41
CA PHE A 209 0.87 -3.98 1.79
C PHE A 209 0.28 -3.65 0.41
N GLY A 210 -0.07 -4.68 -0.38
CA GLY A 210 -0.71 -4.54 -1.68
C GLY A 210 -2.06 -3.80 -1.65
N HIS A 211 -2.71 -3.68 -0.50
CA HIS A 211 -3.91 -2.84 -0.34
C HIS A 211 -3.62 -1.36 -0.61
N LEU A 212 -2.40 -0.86 -0.35
CA LEU A 212 -2.00 0.49 -0.79
C LEU A 212 -2.00 0.62 -2.31
N GLY A 213 -1.52 -0.41 -3.01
CA GLY A 213 -1.57 -0.44 -4.47
C GLY A 213 -3.02 -0.47 -4.95
N PHE A 214 -3.85 -1.32 -4.35
CA PHE A 214 -5.26 -1.42 -4.73
C PHE A 214 -6.03 -0.11 -4.51
N LEU A 215 -5.73 0.65 -3.45
CA LEU A 215 -6.33 1.98 -3.22
C LEU A 215 -6.13 2.96 -4.38
N ALA A 216 -5.10 2.77 -5.23
CA ALA A 216 -4.89 3.56 -6.43
C ALA A 216 -5.99 3.40 -7.50
N ASN A 217 -6.88 2.41 -7.36
CA ASN A 217 -8.08 2.27 -8.20
C ASN A 217 -9.22 3.20 -7.78
N SER A 218 -9.16 3.81 -6.59
CA SER A 218 -10.16 4.79 -6.15
C SER A 218 -10.00 6.12 -6.88
N GLU A 219 -11.12 6.80 -7.14
CA GLU A 219 -11.12 8.16 -7.67
C GLU A 219 -10.41 9.16 -6.73
N GLN A 220 -10.40 8.91 -5.42
CA GLN A 220 -9.77 9.79 -4.41
C GLN A 220 -8.39 9.29 -3.96
N PHE A 221 -7.71 8.47 -4.76
CA PHE A 221 -6.49 7.79 -4.33
C PHE A 221 -5.36 8.73 -3.87
N TYR A 222 -5.23 9.92 -4.47
CA TYR A 222 -4.25 10.91 -4.02
C TYR A 222 -4.45 11.27 -2.55
N GLY A 223 -5.69 11.61 -2.16
CA GLY A 223 -6.04 11.95 -0.80
C GLY A 223 -5.79 10.81 0.17
N TYR A 224 -6.19 9.59 -0.19
CA TYR A 224 -5.98 8.41 0.64
C TYR A 224 -4.51 8.08 0.85
N LEU A 225 -3.74 7.95 -0.23
CA LEU A 225 -2.35 7.52 -0.14
C LEU A 225 -1.48 8.60 0.51
N LEU A 226 -1.63 9.87 0.12
CA LEU A 226 -0.84 10.96 0.72
C LEU A 226 -1.16 11.14 2.19
N TYR A 227 -2.44 11.05 2.57
CA TYR A 227 -2.82 11.09 3.97
C TYR A 227 -2.20 9.93 4.76
N LEU A 228 -2.31 8.69 4.29
CA LEU A 228 -1.75 7.53 5.00
C LEU A 228 -0.23 7.63 5.17
N LEU A 229 0.48 7.96 4.09
CA LEU A 229 1.94 8.11 4.11
C LEU A 229 2.38 9.20 5.09
N PHE A 230 1.66 10.33 5.11
CA PHE A 230 1.98 11.44 6.00
C PHE A 230 1.59 11.16 7.46
N ALA A 231 0.36 10.67 7.68
CA ALA A 231 -0.20 10.46 9.01
C ALA A 231 0.50 9.33 9.78
N VAL A 232 0.91 8.25 9.09
CA VAL A 232 1.72 7.20 9.71
C VAL A 232 3.09 7.73 10.12
N GLN A 233 3.76 8.51 9.27
CA GLN A 233 5.05 9.08 9.62
C GLN A 233 4.95 10.08 10.79
N LEU A 234 3.87 10.86 10.85
CA LEU A 234 3.58 11.72 12.00
C LEU A 234 3.25 10.92 13.26
N ASN A 235 2.58 9.77 13.15
CA ASN A 235 2.32 8.89 14.28
C ASN A 235 3.64 8.43 14.93
N ASP A 236 4.61 8.01 14.13
CA ASP A 236 5.94 7.60 14.64
C ASP A 236 6.69 8.76 15.29
N ILE A 237 6.65 9.95 14.67
CA ILE A 237 7.27 11.17 15.22
C ILE A 237 6.61 11.55 16.54
N ALA A 238 5.28 11.48 16.63
CA ALA A 238 4.54 11.74 17.86
C ALA A 238 4.88 10.71 18.93
N ALA A 239 4.90 9.42 18.61
CA ALA A 239 5.28 8.35 19.53
C ALA A 239 6.66 8.59 20.14
N PHE A 240 7.64 8.95 19.31
CA PHE A 240 8.97 9.30 19.75
C PHE A 240 9.01 10.58 20.60
N THR A 241 8.33 11.63 20.17
CA THR A 241 8.35 12.95 20.82
C THR A 241 7.69 12.91 22.19
N PHE A 242 6.45 12.42 22.27
CA PHE A 242 5.75 12.25 23.55
C PHE A 242 6.45 11.23 24.44
N GLY A 243 7.03 10.18 23.85
CA GLY A 243 7.80 9.20 24.60
C GLY A 243 9.08 9.78 25.22
N LYS A 244 9.74 10.74 24.55
CA LYS A 244 10.92 11.41 25.09
C LYS A 244 10.59 12.48 26.12
N LEU A 245 9.47 13.19 25.94
CA LEU A 245 9.05 14.27 26.84
C LEU A 245 8.39 13.76 28.13
N PHE A 246 7.55 12.72 28.02
CA PHE A 246 6.70 12.26 29.12
C PHE A 246 6.90 10.79 29.48
N GLY A 247 7.74 10.05 28.74
CA GLY A 247 7.89 8.60 28.90
C GLY A 247 8.44 8.20 30.25
N LYS A 248 7.66 7.40 30.98
CA LYS A 248 8.05 6.79 32.26
C LYS A 248 7.89 5.29 32.20
N HIS A 249 6.86 4.79 31.52
CA HIS A 249 6.53 3.37 31.47
C HIS A 249 6.89 2.77 30.12
N LYS A 250 7.70 1.70 30.11
CA LYS A 250 8.05 0.97 28.90
C LYS A 250 6.82 0.21 28.38
N LEU A 251 6.60 0.26 27.06
CA LEU A 251 5.48 -0.43 26.43
C LEU A 251 5.72 -1.94 26.35
N ARG A 252 6.80 -2.35 25.67
CA ARG A 252 7.25 -3.74 25.52
C ARG A 252 8.77 -3.77 25.43
N SER A 253 9.44 -3.94 26.57
CA SER A 253 10.91 -3.81 26.68
C SER A 253 11.70 -4.82 25.86
N GLU A 254 11.20 -6.04 25.70
CA GLU A 254 11.86 -7.09 24.91
C GLU A 254 11.74 -6.86 23.38
N ILE A 255 10.62 -6.30 22.94
CA ILE A 255 10.33 -6.06 21.52
C ILE A 255 10.92 -4.72 21.06
N SER A 256 10.66 -3.65 21.82
CA SER A 256 11.07 -2.28 21.50
C SER A 256 11.44 -1.51 22.78
N PRO A 257 12.72 -1.54 23.19
CA PRO A 257 13.18 -0.99 24.47
C PRO A 257 12.94 0.52 24.63
N ASN A 258 12.82 1.24 23.51
CA ASN A 258 12.70 2.69 23.49
C ASN A 258 11.24 3.18 23.48
N LYS A 259 10.26 2.30 23.23
CA LYS A 259 8.84 2.68 23.22
C LYS A 259 8.26 2.76 24.63
N THR A 260 7.47 3.80 24.86
CA THR A 260 6.80 4.07 26.14
C THR A 260 5.29 4.16 25.96
N VAL A 261 4.55 3.86 27.02
CA VAL A 261 3.07 3.94 27.04
C VAL A 261 2.62 5.38 26.80
N GLU A 262 3.30 6.37 27.38
CA GLU A 262 2.99 7.79 27.18
C GLU A 262 3.24 8.23 25.73
N GLY A 263 4.30 7.71 25.11
CA GLY A 263 4.55 7.91 23.68
C GLY A 263 3.41 7.34 22.83
N SER A 264 3.00 6.11 23.10
CA SER A 264 1.87 5.45 22.43
C SER A 264 0.55 6.21 22.55
N LEU A 265 0.25 6.75 23.73
CA LEU A 265 -0.97 7.54 23.96
C LEU A 265 -0.90 8.90 23.26
N GLY A 266 0.26 9.57 23.26
CA GLY A 266 0.47 10.82 22.53
C GLY A 266 0.37 10.63 21.02
N ALA A 267 0.89 9.52 20.49
CA ALA A 267 0.75 9.13 19.10
C ALA A 267 -0.72 8.89 18.72
N LEU A 268 -1.46 8.17 19.56
CA LEU A 268 -2.89 7.95 19.36
C LEU A 268 -3.67 9.27 19.36
N ALA A 269 -3.43 10.15 20.33
CA ALA A 269 -4.09 11.45 20.40
C ALA A 269 -3.79 12.31 19.15
N THR A 270 -2.54 12.30 18.68
CA THR A 270 -2.13 12.99 17.45
C THR A 270 -2.85 12.41 16.24
N SER A 271 -2.87 11.08 16.10
CA SER A 271 -3.57 10.41 14.99
C SER A 271 -5.08 10.62 15.02
N MET A 272 -5.70 10.77 16.20
CA MET A 272 -7.12 11.11 16.29
C MET A 272 -7.44 12.53 15.81
N ALA A 273 -6.51 13.48 15.93
CA ALA A 273 -6.68 14.85 15.49
C ALA A 273 -6.38 15.04 13.98
N LEU A 274 -5.44 14.27 13.43
CA LEU A 274 -4.97 14.44 12.04
C LEU A 274 -6.05 14.36 10.96
N PRO A 275 -7.02 13.42 10.97
CA PRO A 275 -8.08 13.36 9.96
C PRO A 275 -8.90 14.66 9.90
N TRP A 276 -9.09 15.33 11.04
CA TRP A 276 -9.81 16.60 11.11
C TRP A 276 -8.98 17.76 10.55
N LEU A 277 -7.68 17.79 10.85
CA LEU A 277 -6.76 18.82 10.35
C LEU A 277 -6.50 18.68 8.84
N LEU A 278 -6.48 17.45 8.34
CA LEU A 278 -6.21 17.12 6.94
C LEU A 278 -7.49 16.70 6.20
N HIS A 279 -8.66 17.18 6.64
CA HIS A 279 -9.95 16.81 6.08
C HIS A 279 -10.07 17.10 4.58
N PHE A 280 -9.31 18.07 4.06
CA PHE A 280 -9.22 18.34 2.62
C PHE A 280 -8.78 17.13 1.78
N SER A 281 -8.14 16.13 2.41
CA SER A 281 -7.73 14.88 1.75
C SER A 281 -8.92 13.99 1.38
N PHE A 282 -10.03 14.12 2.11
CA PHE A 282 -11.24 13.33 1.92
C PHE A 282 -12.47 14.13 2.39
N PRO A 283 -12.87 15.19 1.65
CA PRO A 283 -13.97 16.08 2.06
C PRO A 283 -15.32 15.37 2.21
N HIS A 284 -15.45 14.16 1.65
CA HIS A 284 -16.64 13.32 1.71
C HIS A 284 -16.73 12.46 2.97
N PHE A 285 -15.71 12.42 3.83
CA PHE A 285 -15.73 11.63 5.06
C PHE A 285 -16.60 12.28 6.13
N GLY A 286 -17.53 11.52 6.70
CA GLY A 286 -18.26 11.92 7.91
C GLY A 286 -17.44 11.75 9.19
N THR A 287 -18.02 12.17 10.31
CA THR A 287 -17.41 12.09 11.65
C THR A 287 -16.95 10.67 12.01
N ALA A 288 -17.71 9.65 11.63
CA ALA A 288 -17.39 8.26 11.95
C ALA A 288 -16.13 7.81 11.19
N GLU A 289 -16.03 8.13 9.90
CA GLU A 289 -14.90 7.83 9.04
C GLU A 289 -13.64 8.56 9.51
N LEU A 290 -13.76 9.82 9.95
CA LEU A 290 -12.64 10.57 10.54
C LEU A 290 -12.12 9.93 11.83
N VAL A 291 -13.01 9.56 12.74
CA VAL A 291 -12.66 8.88 14.00
C VAL A 291 -12.00 7.53 13.72
N LEU A 292 -12.58 6.72 12.82
CA LEU A 292 -12.02 5.43 12.44
C LEU A 292 -10.67 5.57 11.75
N THR A 293 -10.50 6.55 10.86
CA THR A 293 -9.21 6.85 10.23
C THR A 293 -8.14 7.14 11.26
N GLY A 294 -8.44 8.00 12.24
CA GLY A 294 -7.51 8.34 13.31
C GLY A 294 -7.15 7.14 14.20
N LEU A 295 -8.14 6.28 14.50
CA LEU A 295 -7.93 5.05 15.25
C LEU A 295 -7.08 4.04 14.47
N ILE A 296 -7.35 3.87 13.18
CA ILE A 296 -6.61 2.96 12.29
C ILE A 296 -5.15 3.38 12.19
N VAL A 297 -4.86 4.65 11.93
CA VAL A 297 -3.48 5.15 11.87
C VAL A 297 -2.83 5.06 13.26
N GLY A 298 -3.54 5.50 14.30
CA GLY A 298 -3.01 5.58 15.66
C GLY A 298 -2.67 4.23 16.29
N VAL A 299 -3.55 3.25 16.13
CA VAL A 299 -3.39 1.90 16.69
C VAL A 299 -2.69 0.99 15.70
N GLY A 300 -3.13 0.99 14.44
CA GLY A 300 -2.56 0.15 13.39
C GLY A 300 -1.10 0.47 13.10
N GLY A 301 -0.71 1.75 13.07
CA GLY A 301 0.70 2.14 12.89
C GLY A 301 1.59 1.56 13.98
N GLN A 302 1.16 1.67 15.25
CA GLN A 302 1.90 1.10 16.37
C GLN A 302 2.02 -0.42 16.31
N PHE A 303 0.96 -1.12 15.92
CA PHE A 303 1.01 -2.58 15.75
C PHE A 303 1.90 -2.99 14.57
N GLY A 304 1.92 -2.23 13.47
CA GLY A 304 2.80 -2.49 12.34
C GLY A 304 4.29 -2.39 12.73
N ASP A 305 4.72 -1.28 13.32
CA ASP A 305 6.11 -1.14 13.80
C ASP A 305 6.45 -2.18 14.88
N LEU A 306 5.55 -2.47 15.82
CA LEU A 306 5.79 -3.53 16.82
C LEU A 306 5.90 -4.93 16.19
N THR A 307 5.16 -5.19 15.11
CA THR A 307 5.19 -6.45 14.37
C THR A 307 6.57 -6.67 13.75
N ILE A 308 7.05 -5.69 12.96
CA ILE A 308 8.39 -5.77 12.38
C ILE A 308 9.46 -5.75 13.48
N SER A 309 9.29 -4.95 14.53
CA SER A 309 10.21 -4.92 15.67
C SER A 309 10.38 -6.29 16.33
N PHE A 310 9.32 -7.07 16.56
CA PHE A 310 9.48 -8.40 17.16
C PHE A 310 10.20 -9.36 16.21
N ILE A 311 9.87 -9.32 14.90
CA ILE A 311 10.53 -10.19 13.90
C ILE A 311 12.03 -9.90 13.90
N LYS A 312 12.42 -8.62 13.97
CA LYS A 312 13.83 -8.23 14.07
C LYS A 312 14.52 -8.86 15.29
N ARG A 313 13.87 -8.84 16.45
CA ARG A 313 14.43 -9.45 17.68
C ARG A 313 14.55 -10.96 17.59
N ASP A 314 13.54 -11.62 17.03
CA ASP A 314 13.52 -13.07 16.89
C ASP A 314 14.67 -13.56 15.99
N VAL A 315 14.93 -12.86 14.88
CA VAL A 315 16.05 -13.19 13.98
C VAL A 315 17.39 -12.57 14.40
N GLY A 316 17.45 -11.87 15.53
CA GLY A 316 18.69 -11.32 16.09
C GLY A 316 19.26 -10.09 15.38
N VAL A 317 18.46 -9.38 14.57
CA VAL A 317 18.88 -8.15 13.87
C VAL A 317 18.23 -6.90 14.47
N LYS A 318 18.83 -5.73 14.24
CA LYS A 318 18.25 -4.44 14.66
C LYS A 318 17.46 -3.75 13.54
N ASP A 319 18.00 -3.80 12.33
CA ASP A 319 17.48 -3.16 11.12
C ASP A 319 17.39 -4.23 10.01
N MET A 320 16.37 -4.19 9.16
CA MET A 320 16.11 -5.22 8.13
C MET A 320 17.06 -5.10 6.91
N GLY A 321 17.68 -3.93 6.74
CA GLY A 321 18.59 -3.65 5.65
C GLY A 321 19.37 -2.35 5.84
N VAL A 322 20.19 -1.99 4.85
CA VAL A 322 21.04 -0.77 4.87
C VAL A 322 20.86 0.03 3.58
N LEU A 323 19.68 -0.05 2.96
CA LEU A 323 19.48 0.50 1.62
C LEU A 323 19.37 2.04 1.63
N ILE A 324 18.73 2.61 2.65
CA ILE A 324 18.44 4.05 2.70
C ILE A 324 19.37 4.72 3.72
N PRO A 325 20.22 5.67 3.28
CA PRO A 325 21.10 6.41 4.18
C PRO A 325 20.32 7.02 5.35
N GLY A 326 20.74 6.70 6.57
CA GLY A 326 20.14 7.20 7.81
C GLY A 326 18.78 6.61 8.20
N HIS A 327 18.26 5.61 7.48
CA HIS A 327 16.90 5.08 7.65
C HIS A 327 16.77 3.55 7.72
N GLY A 328 17.85 2.80 7.43
CA GLY A 328 17.83 1.34 7.46
C GLY A 328 17.31 0.73 6.16
N GLY A 329 16.50 -0.33 6.28
CA GLY A 329 15.87 -1.01 5.14
C GLY A 329 14.61 -0.29 4.64
N ILE A 330 14.12 -0.70 3.47
CA ILE A 330 12.78 -0.29 3.00
C ILE A 330 11.71 -0.80 3.97
N LEU A 331 11.87 -2.00 4.49
CA LEU A 331 10.88 -2.60 5.39
C LEU A 331 10.75 -1.82 6.70
N ASP A 332 11.84 -1.24 7.20
CA ASP A 332 11.83 -0.35 8.37
C ASP A 332 11.14 1.00 8.13
N ARG A 333 10.78 1.33 6.88
CA ARG A 333 10.06 2.57 6.52
C ARG A 333 8.58 2.35 6.25
N VAL A 334 8.17 1.11 5.97
CA VAL A 334 6.79 0.77 5.60
C VAL A 334 6.12 -0.18 6.59
N ASP A 335 6.78 -0.54 7.69
CA ASP A 335 6.30 -1.45 8.73
C ASP A 335 4.93 -1.06 9.29
N SER A 336 4.78 0.19 9.72
CA SER A 336 3.51 0.75 10.19
C SER A 336 2.44 0.76 9.09
N LEU A 337 2.84 1.07 7.85
CA LEU A 337 1.93 1.15 6.69
C LEU A 337 1.35 -0.21 6.31
N ILE A 338 2.12 -1.30 6.43
CA ILE A 338 1.65 -2.66 6.09
C ILE A 338 0.39 -3.03 6.89
N PHE A 339 0.34 -2.64 8.16
CA PHE A 339 -0.80 -2.93 9.03
C PHE A 339 -1.96 -1.96 8.81
N VAL A 340 -1.66 -0.68 8.57
CA VAL A 340 -2.66 0.38 8.35
C VAL A 340 -3.39 0.21 7.01
N ALA A 341 -2.69 -0.23 5.96
CA ALA A 341 -3.21 -0.33 4.60
C ALA A 341 -4.49 -1.16 4.46
N PRO A 342 -4.55 -2.44 4.89
CA PRO A 342 -5.76 -3.24 4.76
C PRO A 342 -6.91 -2.70 5.62
N LEU A 343 -6.62 -2.18 6.82
CA LEU A 343 -7.64 -1.63 7.71
C LEU A 343 -8.31 -0.39 7.11
N PHE A 344 -7.50 0.54 6.60
CA PHE A 344 -8.01 1.74 5.94
C PHE A 344 -8.73 1.39 4.65
N PHE A 345 -8.17 0.50 3.83
CA PHE A 345 -8.82 0.05 2.59
C PHE A 345 -10.21 -0.53 2.85
N HIS A 346 -10.36 -1.44 3.81
CA HIS A 346 -11.65 -2.04 4.10
C HIS A 346 -12.66 -1.05 4.69
N MET A 347 -12.19 -0.10 5.50
CA MET A 347 -13.02 1.01 5.97
C MET A 347 -13.56 1.82 4.77
N VAL A 348 -12.69 2.30 3.88
CA VAL A 348 -13.13 3.08 2.71
C VAL A 348 -14.05 2.23 1.82
N ARG A 349 -13.71 0.96 1.61
CA ARG A 349 -14.51 0.05 0.78
C ARG A 349 -15.92 -0.15 1.32
N TRP A 350 -16.08 -0.16 2.64
CA TRP A 350 -17.36 -0.30 3.33
C TRP A 350 -18.24 0.95 3.16
N PHE A 351 -17.66 2.15 3.32
CA PHE A 351 -18.41 3.42 3.29
C PHE A 351 -18.62 4.00 1.89
N HIS A 352 -17.63 3.90 1.02
CA HIS A 352 -17.62 4.61 -0.27
C HIS A 352 -17.52 3.69 -1.49
N GLY A 353 -17.17 2.42 -1.29
CA GLY A 353 -16.77 1.56 -2.41
C GLY A 353 -15.38 1.93 -2.93
N VAL A 354 -14.61 0.91 -3.31
CA VAL A 354 -13.29 0.98 -3.94
C VAL A 354 -13.20 -0.18 -4.92
#